data_AF-A0A9E0ILS7-F1
#
_entry.id   AF-A0A9E0ILS7-F1
#
_cell.length_a   1.000
_cell.length_b   1.000
_cell.length_c   1.000
_cell.angle_alpha   90.00
_cell.angle_beta   90.00
_cell.angle_gamma   90.00
#
_symmetry.space_group_name_H-M   'P 1'
#
loop_
_entity.id
_entity.type
_entity.pdbx_description
1 polymer ?
#
loop_
_entity_poly.entity_id
_entity_poly.type
_entity_poly.pdbx_seq_one_letter_code
_entity_poly.pdbx_strand_id
1 'polypeptide(L)'
;MSDFDLDLELDLLDLTGYRRSSPRVTVEALCLEVEDAGEHEAQVLNLSQRGVRLERPYLGGGGAPREVYLELAVPGIDEILVARGQRCFDQIGAPGPHSDGGPLGLVRRTGYRLAAACTRDFNMLREYVIELHRERLAAQRHEGVAAIAPAVAMAAAAGPVLAVGTSVGPAPTLESPSRLVHAPASVVVAPSTTSWFDQLAMTTRYA
;
A
#
# COMPACT_ATOMS: atom_id res chain seq x y z
N MET A 1 6.66 -11.52 17.99
CA MET A 1 6.42 -10.12 17.59
C MET A 1 7.41 -9.76 16.48
N SER A 2 7.13 -10.24 15.27
CA SER A 2 7.89 -9.96 14.04
C SER A 2 7.03 -10.26 12.81
N ASP A 3 5.76 -9.84 12.84
CA ASP A 3 4.83 -9.95 11.70
C ASP A 3 4.56 -8.59 11.03
N PHE A 4 4.99 -7.47 11.66
CA PHE A 4 4.81 -6.11 11.12
C PHE A 4 5.68 -5.84 9.88
N ASP A 5 6.82 -6.52 9.75
CA ASP A 5 7.73 -6.33 8.60
C ASP A 5 7.15 -6.93 7.31
N LEU A 6 6.33 -7.99 7.41
CA LEU A 6 5.81 -8.70 6.23
C LEU A 6 4.72 -7.92 5.48
N ASP A 7 3.92 -7.10 6.17
CA ASP A 7 2.87 -6.30 5.54
C ASP A 7 3.48 -5.14 4.72
N LEU A 8 4.55 -4.51 5.21
CA LEU A 8 5.33 -3.52 4.47
C LEU A 8 6.13 -4.16 3.33
N GLU A 9 6.64 -5.38 3.52
CA GLU A 9 7.38 -6.12 2.50
C GLU A 9 6.45 -6.60 1.36
N LEU A 10 5.20 -6.95 1.65
CA LEU A 10 4.17 -7.26 0.66
C LEU A 10 3.74 -6.02 -0.15
N ASP A 11 3.67 -4.84 0.47
CA ASP A 11 3.42 -3.58 -0.23
C ASP A 11 4.64 -3.14 -1.08
N LEU A 12 5.88 -3.44 -0.65
CA LEU A 12 7.10 -3.22 -1.43
C LEU A 12 7.23 -4.21 -2.61
N LEU A 13 6.78 -5.46 -2.43
CA LEU A 13 6.74 -6.47 -3.48
C LEU A 13 5.59 -6.23 -4.48
N ASP A 14 4.53 -5.52 -4.08
CA ASP A 14 3.50 -4.98 -4.98
C ASP A 14 4.06 -3.94 -5.94
N LEU A 15 5.02 -3.14 -5.49
CA LEU A 15 5.66 -2.08 -6.28
C LEU A 15 6.62 -2.59 -7.36
N THR A 16 7.19 -3.80 -7.21
CA THR A 16 8.20 -4.33 -8.16
C THR A 16 7.63 -5.16 -9.31
N GLY A 17 6.32 -5.46 -9.32
CA GLY A 17 5.59 -5.94 -10.51
C GLY A 17 5.99 -7.30 -11.10
N TYR A 18 7.05 -7.96 -10.63
CA TYR A 18 7.67 -9.11 -11.32
C TYR A 18 6.78 -10.37 -11.40
N ARG A 19 5.71 -10.46 -10.58
CA ARG A 19 4.76 -11.59 -10.59
C ARG A 19 3.36 -11.23 -11.09
N ARG A 20 3.12 -9.99 -11.55
CA ARG A 20 1.77 -9.49 -11.85
C ARG A 20 1.65 -9.01 -13.28
N SER A 21 0.51 -9.36 -13.90
CA SER A 21 0.21 -8.99 -15.29
C SER A 21 -0.39 -7.59 -15.44
N SER A 22 -0.69 -6.89 -14.34
CA SER A 22 -1.26 -5.55 -14.34
C SER A 22 -0.72 -4.75 -13.14
N PRO A 23 -0.42 -3.45 -13.31
CA PRO A 23 -0.11 -2.59 -12.18
C PRO A 23 -1.29 -2.53 -11.20
N ARG A 24 -0.97 -2.32 -9.93
CA ARG A 24 -1.91 -1.92 -8.89
C ARG A 24 -1.56 -0.52 -8.42
N VAL A 25 -2.57 0.28 -8.20
CA VAL A 25 -2.43 1.64 -7.68
C VAL A 25 -3.17 1.73 -6.36
N THR A 26 -2.51 2.29 -5.35
CA THR A 26 -3.17 2.70 -4.11
C THR A 26 -4.11 3.85 -4.44
N VAL A 27 -5.33 3.80 -3.95
CA VAL A 27 -6.34 4.83 -4.13
C VAL A 27 -7.13 4.95 -2.85
N GLU A 28 -7.58 6.15 -2.50
CA GLU A 28 -8.58 6.36 -1.46
C GLU A 28 -9.95 6.46 -2.13
N ALA A 29 -10.54 5.29 -2.41
CA ALA A 29 -11.86 5.19 -3.04
C ALA A 29 -12.83 4.48 -2.11
N LEU A 30 -14.13 4.72 -2.31
CA LEU A 30 -15.21 4.02 -1.62
C LEU A 30 -15.81 2.95 -2.53
N CYS A 31 -16.24 1.86 -1.92
CA CYS A 31 -16.92 0.77 -2.59
C CYS A 31 -18.16 0.37 -1.79
N LEU A 32 -19.27 0.15 -2.47
CA LEU A 32 -20.43 -0.55 -1.93
C LEU A 32 -20.40 -2.00 -2.42
N GLU A 33 -20.34 -2.94 -1.48
CA GLU A 33 -20.53 -4.36 -1.74
C GLU A 33 -22.03 -4.69 -1.61
N VAL A 34 -22.66 -5.05 -2.71
CA VAL A 34 -24.09 -5.37 -2.77
C VAL A 34 -24.27 -6.89 -2.84
N GLU A 35 -24.85 -7.45 -1.78
CA GLU A 35 -25.19 -8.86 -1.61
C GLU A 35 -26.72 -9.02 -1.48
N ASP A 36 -27.23 -10.25 -1.63
CA ASP A 36 -28.66 -10.54 -1.40
C ASP A 36 -29.11 -10.17 0.03
N ALA A 37 -28.18 -10.25 0.99
CA ALA A 37 -28.43 -9.98 2.40
C ALA A 37 -28.36 -8.48 2.77
N GLY A 38 -27.89 -7.62 1.86
CA GLY A 38 -27.75 -6.20 2.09
C GLY A 38 -26.51 -5.59 1.46
N GLU A 39 -26.25 -4.36 1.85
CA GLU A 39 -25.16 -3.54 1.32
C GLU A 39 -24.11 -3.30 2.41
N HIS A 40 -22.84 -3.37 2.02
CA HIS A 40 -21.71 -3.16 2.91
C HIS A 40 -20.75 -2.12 2.33
N GLU A 41 -20.53 -1.06 3.09
CA GLU A 41 -19.52 -0.07 2.73
C GLU A 41 -18.12 -0.62 3.01
N ALA A 42 -17.21 -0.38 2.06
CA ALA A 42 -15.82 -0.76 2.15
C ALA A 42 -14.91 0.32 1.56
N GLN A 43 -13.73 0.44 2.14
CA GLN A 43 -12.66 1.27 1.59
C GLN A 43 -11.89 0.46 0.56
N VAL A 44 -11.61 1.06 -0.59
CA VAL A 44 -10.72 0.48 -1.58
C VAL A 44 -9.28 0.78 -1.16
N LEU A 45 -8.46 -0.26 -0.95
CA LEU A 45 -7.04 -0.11 -0.63
C LEU A 45 -6.18 -0.01 -1.90
N ASN A 46 -6.51 -0.81 -2.91
CA ASN A 46 -5.85 -0.74 -4.20
C ASN A 46 -6.76 -1.18 -5.34
N LEU A 47 -6.52 -0.57 -6.50
CA LEU A 47 -7.17 -0.87 -7.77
C LEU A 47 -6.19 -1.39 -8.79
N SER A 48 -6.71 -2.24 -9.67
CA SER A 48 -6.07 -2.68 -10.90
C SER A 48 -7.13 -2.76 -11.98
N GLN A 49 -6.72 -2.93 -13.23
CA GLN A 49 -7.65 -3.00 -14.37
C GLN A 49 -8.72 -4.10 -14.24
N ARG A 50 -8.46 -5.14 -13.42
CA ARG A 50 -9.31 -6.33 -13.30
C ARG A 50 -9.50 -6.79 -11.86
N GLY A 51 -9.18 -5.96 -10.89
CA GLY A 51 -9.25 -6.39 -9.50
C GLY A 51 -9.17 -5.23 -8.54
N VAL A 52 -9.77 -5.44 -7.39
CA VAL A 52 -9.90 -4.47 -6.31
C VAL A 52 -9.60 -5.16 -4.99
N ARG A 53 -8.90 -4.46 -4.10
CA ARG A 53 -8.73 -4.88 -2.71
C ARG A 53 -9.55 -3.95 -1.83
N LEU A 54 -10.44 -4.54 -1.05
CA LEU A 54 -11.33 -3.84 -0.14
C LEU A 54 -10.88 -4.08 1.31
N GLU A 55 -11.06 -3.08 2.15
CA GLU A 55 -10.97 -3.16 3.60
C GLU A 55 -12.29 -2.69 4.21
N ARG A 56 -12.77 -3.42 5.20
CA ARG A 56 -13.98 -3.04 5.95
C ARG A 56 -13.85 -3.42 7.42
N PRO A 57 -14.53 -2.71 8.33
CA PRO A 57 -14.62 -3.10 9.72
C PRO A 57 -15.11 -4.55 9.87
N TYR A 58 -14.44 -5.36 10.68
CA TYR A 58 -14.89 -6.74 10.92
C TYR A 58 -16.01 -6.74 11.97
N LEU A 59 -17.24 -7.00 11.52
CA LEU A 59 -18.45 -7.03 12.36
C LEU A 59 -18.78 -8.44 12.90
N GLY A 60 -17.89 -9.42 12.70
CA GLY A 60 -18.16 -10.84 12.97
C GLY A 60 -18.72 -11.58 11.76
N GLY A 61 -19.12 -12.84 11.95
CA GLY A 61 -19.78 -13.65 10.92
C GLY A 61 -18.85 -14.49 10.03
N GLY A 62 -19.45 -15.16 9.04
CA GLY A 62 -18.76 -16.03 8.09
C GLY A 62 -17.86 -15.29 7.11
N GLY A 63 -17.13 -16.02 6.26
CA GLY A 63 -16.26 -15.40 5.24
C GLY A 63 -17.02 -14.53 4.23
N ALA A 64 -16.30 -13.63 3.56
CA ALA A 64 -16.85 -12.76 2.52
C ALA A 64 -17.55 -13.58 1.42
N PRO A 65 -18.58 -13.07 0.75
CA PRO A 65 -19.26 -13.79 -0.32
C PRO A 65 -18.29 -14.20 -1.42
N ARG A 66 -18.54 -15.33 -2.08
CA ARG A 66 -17.71 -15.77 -3.22
C ARG A 66 -17.87 -14.85 -4.43
N GLU A 67 -19.05 -14.30 -4.61
CA GLU A 67 -19.39 -13.38 -5.69
C GLU A 67 -20.26 -12.26 -5.15
N VAL A 68 -20.05 -11.03 -5.61
CA VAL A 68 -20.71 -9.84 -5.10
C VAL A 68 -20.82 -8.81 -6.23
N TYR A 69 -21.81 -7.91 -6.16
CA TYR A 69 -21.83 -6.72 -7.01
C TYR A 69 -21.09 -5.59 -6.30
N LEU A 70 -20.23 -4.90 -7.04
CA LEU A 70 -19.39 -3.83 -6.53
C LEU A 70 -19.77 -2.54 -7.23
N GLU A 71 -20.08 -1.52 -6.44
CA GLU A 71 -20.24 -0.15 -6.91
C GLU A 71 -19.04 0.66 -6.44
N LEU A 72 -18.20 1.11 -7.37
CA LEU A 72 -16.93 1.76 -7.09
C LEU A 72 -17.03 3.25 -7.40
N ALA A 73 -16.81 4.08 -6.38
CA ALA A 73 -16.67 5.53 -6.52
C ALA A 73 -15.17 5.88 -6.61
N VAL A 74 -14.64 5.92 -7.83
CA VAL A 74 -13.20 6.12 -8.09
C VAL A 74 -12.90 7.62 -8.23
N PRO A 75 -11.97 8.19 -7.44
CA PRO A 75 -11.58 9.58 -7.56
C PRO A 75 -11.15 9.95 -8.97
N GLY A 76 -11.64 11.08 -9.50
CA GLY A 76 -11.35 11.54 -10.86
C GLY A 76 -12.18 10.86 -11.96
N ILE A 77 -13.01 9.89 -11.62
CA ILE A 77 -14.06 9.36 -12.49
C ILE A 77 -15.40 9.83 -11.92
N ASP A 78 -16.10 10.69 -12.65
CA ASP A 78 -17.39 11.27 -12.20
C ASP A 78 -18.57 10.28 -12.28
N GLU A 79 -18.29 9.00 -12.52
CA GLU A 79 -19.26 7.93 -12.71
C GLU A 79 -19.00 6.77 -11.74
N ILE A 80 -20.09 6.21 -11.21
CA ILE A 80 -20.03 4.99 -10.40
C ILE A 80 -19.78 3.81 -11.33
N LEU A 81 -18.70 3.08 -11.12
CA LEU A 81 -18.39 1.88 -11.89
C LEU A 81 -19.06 0.67 -11.24
N VAL A 82 -19.81 -0.10 -12.04
CA VAL A 82 -20.50 -1.30 -11.54
C VAL A 82 -19.85 -2.56 -12.09
N ALA A 83 -19.47 -3.46 -11.20
CA ALA A 83 -18.81 -4.70 -11.58
C ALA A 83 -19.24 -5.89 -10.72
N ARG A 84 -19.30 -7.08 -11.32
CA ARG A 84 -19.37 -8.34 -10.59
C ARG A 84 -17.97 -8.74 -10.12
N GLY A 85 -17.78 -8.78 -8.82
CA GLY A 85 -16.56 -9.26 -8.16
C GLY A 85 -16.60 -10.76 -7.89
N GLN A 86 -15.47 -11.43 -8.12
CA GLN A 86 -15.22 -12.81 -7.69
C GLN A 86 -14.10 -12.83 -6.67
N ARG A 87 -14.38 -13.37 -5.49
CA ARG A 87 -13.46 -13.37 -4.35
C ARG A 87 -12.24 -14.24 -4.64
N CYS A 88 -11.07 -13.63 -4.57
CA CYS A 88 -9.76 -14.28 -4.75
C CYS A 88 -9.12 -14.63 -3.41
N PHE A 89 -9.28 -13.78 -2.40
CA PHE A 89 -8.85 -14.03 -1.03
C PHE A 89 -9.73 -13.26 -0.04
N ASP A 90 -9.72 -13.69 1.21
CA ASP A 90 -10.40 -13.07 2.33
C ASP A 90 -9.55 -13.29 3.58
N GLN A 91 -9.21 -12.21 4.27
CA GLN A 91 -8.31 -12.21 5.42
C GLN A 91 -8.87 -11.30 6.51
N ILE A 92 -8.72 -11.72 7.76
CA ILE A 92 -9.05 -10.91 8.93
C ILE A 92 -7.73 -10.61 9.63
N GLY A 93 -7.53 -9.34 9.99
CA GLY A 93 -6.29 -8.90 10.60
C GLY A 93 -6.45 -7.62 11.41
N ALA A 94 -5.34 -7.15 11.97
CA ALA A 94 -5.28 -5.86 12.61
C ALA A 94 -5.50 -4.74 11.57
N PRO A 95 -6.14 -3.64 11.97
CA PRO A 95 -6.32 -2.48 11.10
C PRO A 95 -4.98 -1.92 10.62
N GLY A 96 -5.00 -1.31 9.43
CA GLY A 96 -3.88 -0.49 8.97
C GLY A 96 -3.82 0.86 9.71
N PRO A 97 -2.81 1.71 9.42
CA PRO A 97 -2.63 3.00 10.07
C PRO A 97 -3.79 4.00 9.86
N HIS A 98 -4.71 3.72 8.94
CA HIS A 98 -5.80 4.61 8.55
C HIS A 98 -7.20 4.06 8.90
N SER A 99 -7.30 3.01 9.71
CA SER A 99 -8.56 2.36 10.05
C SER A 99 -8.62 2.08 11.56
N ASP A 100 -9.75 2.37 12.20
CA ASP A 100 -9.94 2.07 13.62
C ASP A 100 -10.45 0.62 13.85
N GLY A 101 -10.74 -0.11 12.76
CA GLY A 101 -11.30 -1.46 12.81
C GLY A 101 -12.78 -1.53 13.21
N GLY A 102 -13.31 -2.75 13.26
CA GLY A 102 -14.66 -3.02 13.76
C GLY A 102 -14.74 -3.12 15.28
N PRO A 103 -15.89 -3.54 15.85
CA PRO A 103 -16.09 -3.69 17.29
C PRO A 103 -15.08 -4.58 18.00
N LEU A 104 -14.43 -5.49 17.25
CA LEU A 104 -13.39 -6.39 17.75
C LEU A 104 -11.97 -5.84 17.55
N GLY A 105 -11.81 -4.59 17.10
CA GLY A 105 -10.52 -4.02 16.73
C GLY A 105 -9.85 -4.71 15.53
N LEU A 106 -10.66 -5.33 14.66
CA LEU A 106 -10.20 -6.10 13.50
C LEU A 106 -10.82 -5.53 12.21
N VAL A 107 -10.10 -5.71 11.10
CA VAL A 107 -10.58 -5.42 9.75
C VAL A 107 -10.63 -6.71 8.94
N ARG A 108 -11.54 -6.72 7.96
CA ARG A 108 -11.56 -7.73 6.91
C ARG A 108 -11.01 -7.12 5.62
N ARG A 109 -10.02 -7.80 5.04
CA ARG A 109 -9.43 -7.47 3.74
C ARG A 109 -9.82 -8.52 2.72
N THR A 110 -10.55 -8.10 1.70
CA THR A 110 -11.04 -8.98 0.65
C THR A 110 -10.49 -8.54 -0.70
N GLY A 111 -9.96 -9.48 -1.47
CA GLY A 111 -9.56 -9.23 -2.85
C GLY A 111 -10.58 -9.78 -3.81
N TYR A 112 -11.11 -8.95 -4.69
CA TYR A 112 -11.99 -9.38 -5.77
C TYR A 112 -11.32 -9.22 -7.13
N ARG A 113 -11.52 -10.22 -8.00
CA ARG A 113 -11.33 -10.09 -9.43
C ARG A 113 -12.63 -9.56 -10.02
N LEU A 114 -12.54 -8.51 -10.84
CA LEU A 114 -13.68 -7.98 -11.59
C LEU A 114 -13.95 -8.93 -12.76
N ALA A 115 -14.98 -9.78 -12.60
CA ALA A 115 -15.31 -10.83 -13.55
C ALA A 115 -16.15 -10.33 -14.71
N ALA A 116 -17.04 -9.37 -14.45
CA ALA A 116 -17.86 -8.72 -15.45
C ALA A 116 -18.12 -7.26 -15.05
N ALA A 117 -18.13 -6.37 -16.03
CA ALA A 117 -18.54 -4.97 -15.97
C ALA A 117 -18.90 -4.57 -17.40
N CYS A 118 -19.50 -3.40 -17.60
CA CYS A 118 -19.66 -2.92 -18.96
C CYS A 118 -18.28 -2.58 -19.57
N THR A 119 -18.13 -2.73 -20.89
CA THR A 119 -16.84 -2.47 -21.56
C THR A 119 -16.34 -1.05 -21.33
N ARG A 120 -17.27 -0.09 -21.23
CA ARG A 120 -16.98 1.30 -20.91
C ARG A 120 -16.27 1.41 -19.55
N ASP A 121 -16.84 0.83 -18.49
CA ASP A 121 -16.28 0.90 -17.13
C ASP A 121 -14.89 0.26 -17.05
N PHE A 122 -14.68 -0.86 -17.73
CA PHE A 122 -13.35 -1.47 -17.81
C PHE A 122 -12.34 -0.58 -18.52
N ASN A 123 -12.74 0.15 -19.56
CA ASN A 123 -11.86 1.08 -20.26
C ASN A 123 -11.53 2.29 -19.37
N MET A 124 -12.54 2.87 -18.71
CA MET A 124 -12.33 3.99 -17.78
C MET A 124 -11.39 3.60 -16.62
N LEU A 125 -11.64 2.45 -15.98
CA LEU A 125 -10.79 1.94 -14.92
C LEU A 125 -9.37 1.65 -15.42
N ARG A 126 -9.24 1.11 -16.64
CA ARG A 126 -7.93 0.84 -17.24
C ARG A 126 -7.14 2.11 -17.47
N GLU A 127 -7.76 3.13 -18.06
CA GLU A 127 -7.13 4.42 -18.34
C GLU A 127 -6.67 5.08 -17.04
N TYR A 128 -7.58 5.15 -16.06
CA TYR A 128 -7.28 5.66 -14.72
C TYR A 128 -6.08 4.97 -14.06
N VAL A 129 -6.07 3.63 -14.02
CA VAL A 129 -4.97 2.86 -13.40
C VAL A 129 -3.65 3.09 -14.14
N ILE A 130 -3.67 3.21 -15.47
CA ILE A 130 -2.45 3.46 -16.26
C ILE A 130 -1.91 4.87 -15.99
N GLU A 131 -2.79 5.87 -15.95
CA GLU A 131 -2.42 7.26 -15.70
C GLU A 131 -1.81 7.43 -14.31
N LEU A 132 -2.52 7.00 -13.26
CA LEU A 132 -2.04 7.10 -11.88
C LEU A 132 -0.74 6.31 -11.66
N HIS A 133 -0.60 5.16 -12.33
CA HIS A 133 0.65 4.39 -12.28
C HIS A 133 1.82 5.15 -12.96
N ARG A 134 1.59 5.80 -14.10
CA ARG A 134 2.61 6.61 -14.78
C ARG A 134 3.04 7.80 -13.93
N GLU A 135 2.09 8.49 -13.30
CA GLU A 135 2.36 9.60 -12.38
C GLU A 135 3.21 9.15 -11.20
N ARG A 136 2.86 8.01 -10.58
CA ARG A 136 3.63 7.43 -9.47
C ARG A 136 5.06 7.06 -9.88
N LEU A 137 5.23 6.46 -11.07
CA LEU A 137 6.56 6.16 -11.60
C LEU A 137 7.37 7.43 -11.92
N ALA A 138 6.72 8.48 -12.40
CA ALA A 138 7.38 9.77 -12.64
C ALA A 138 7.84 10.41 -11.31
N ALA A 139 6.98 10.43 -10.29
CA ALA A 139 7.31 10.93 -8.96
C ALA A 139 8.51 10.19 -8.34
N GLN A 140 8.51 8.86 -8.40
CA GLN A 140 9.62 8.03 -7.91
C GLN A 140 10.94 8.30 -8.64
N ARG A 141 10.90 8.59 -9.95
CA ARG A 141 12.10 8.97 -10.70
C ARG A 141 12.63 10.34 -10.25
N HIS A 142 11.75 11.30 -10.01
CA HIS A 142 12.15 12.62 -9.50
C HIS A 142 12.77 12.53 -8.10
N GLU A 143 12.17 11.76 -7.20
CA GLU A 143 12.71 11.50 -5.85
C GLU A 143 14.03 10.74 -5.89
N GLY A 144 14.13 9.69 -6.72
CA GLY A 144 15.36 8.92 -6.90
C GLY A 144 16.51 9.74 -7.49
N VAL A 145 16.23 10.59 -8.48
CA VAL A 145 17.23 11.52 -9.04
C VAL A 145 17.64 12.57 -8.01
N ALA A 146 16.70 13.10 -7.22
CA ALA A 146 17.01 14.03 -6.12
C ALA A 146 17.86 13.38 -5.02
N ALA A 147 17.67 12.09 -4.73
CA ALA A 147 18.47 11.34 -3.76
C ALA A 147 19.88 11.00 -4.29
N ILE A 148 20.05 10.81 -5.60
CA ILE A 148 21.35 10.51 -6.24
C ILE A 148 22.18 11.79 -6.48
N ALA A 149 21.52 12.94 -6.72
CA ALA A 149 22.18 14.23 -6.98
C ALA A 149 23.25 14.63 -5.92
N PRO A 150 23.02 14.55 -4.59
CA PRO A 150 24.06 14.85 -3.61
C PRO A 150 25.19 13.81 -3.58
N ALA A 151 24.91 12.54 -3.87
CA ALA A 151 25.92 11.48 -3.90
C ALA A 151 26.86 11.63 -5.10
N VAL A 152 26.33 12.01 -6.27
CA VAL A 152 27.15 12.28 -7.47
C VAL A 152 27.89 13.61 -7.33
N ALA A 153 27.30 14.63 -6.71
CA ALA A 153 27.99 15.89 -6.42
C ALA A 153 29.16 15.69 -5.43
N MET A 154 29.02 14.82 -4.42
CA MET A 154 30.13 14.45 -3.54
C MET A 154 31.22 13.65 -4.27
N ALA A 155 30.85 12.74 -5.17
CA ALA A 155 31.80 11.98 -5.97
C ALA A 155 32.54 12.85 -7.00
N ALA A 156 31.90 13.88 -7.57
CA ALA A 156 32.51 14.82 -8.51
C ALA A 156 33.41 15.87 -7.81
N ALA A 157 33.13 16.21 -6.55
CA ALA A 157 33.99 17.06 -5.74
C ALA A 157 35.28 16.35 -5.28
N ALA A 158 35.26 15.01 -5.21
CA ALA A 158 36.46 14.19 -5.10
C ALA A 158 37.13 14.09 -6.47
N GLY A 159 37.95 15.07 -6.83
CA GLY A 159 38.65 15.14 -8.12
C GLY A 159 39.40 13.85 -8.50
N PRO A 160 39.74 13.66 -9.78
CA PRO A 160 40.35 12.43 -10.26
C PRO A 160 41.71 12.21 -9.59
N VAL A 161 41.77 11.23 -8.68
CA VAL A 161 43.05 10.74 -8.18
C VAL A 161 43.68 9.93 -9.31
N LEU A 162 44.55 10.60 -10.07
CA LEU A 162 45.53 10.00 -10.96
C LEU A 162 46.38 9.02 -10.13
N ALA A 163 45.99 7.75 -10.12
CA ALA A 163 46.80 6.67 -9.56
C ALA A 163 47.96 6.37 -10.51
N VAL A 164 49.03 7.14 -10.39
CA VAL A 164 50.37 6.75 -10.84
C VAL A 164 50.95 5.83 -9.76
N GLY A 165 51.37 4.64 -10.17
CA GLY A 165 51.54 3.47 -9.31
C GLY A 165 52.81 3.39 -8.45
N THR A 166 53.18 2.13 -8.23
CA THR A 166 54.21 1.56 -7.32
C THR A 166 53.69 1.40 -5.88
N SER A 167 53.90 0.29 -5.16
CA SER A 167 54.77 -0.87 -5.32
C SER A 167 54.20 -2.06 -4.52
N VAL A 168 54.67 -3.25 -4.87
CA VAL A 168 54.42 -4.54 -4.21
C VAL A 168 55.06 -4.56 -2.82
N GLY A 169 54.31 -4.98 -1.79
CA GLY A 169 54.80 -5.26 -0.44
C GLY A 169 53.89 -6.25 0.31
N PRO A 170 54.42 -7.19 1.09
CA PRO A 170 53.74 -8.46 1.40
C PRO A 170 52.83 -8.42 2.63
N ALA A 171 51.97 -9.44 2.69
CA ALA A 171 50.92 -9.69 3.68
C ALA A 171 51.41 -9.74 5.14
N PRO A 172 50.61 -9.22 6.08
CA PRO A 172 50.64 -9.67 7.47
C PRO A 172 49.39 -10.47 7.87
N THR A 173 49.69 -11.49 8.66
CA THR A 173 48.86 -12.51 9.28
C THR A 173 47.88 -11.95 10.33
N LEU A 174 46.77 -12.68 10.47
CA LEU A 174 45.68 -12.57 11.46
C LEU A 174 46.13 -12.28 12.90
N GLU A 175 45.47 -11.33 13.55
CA GLU A 175 45.16 -11.38 14.98
C GLU A 175 43.72 -10.90 15.23
N SER A 176 42.92 -11.76 15.86
CA SER A 176 41.69 -11.38 16.55
C SER A 176 42.03 -10.69 17.88
N PRO A 177 41.20 -9.76 18.35
CA PRO A 177 40.67 -9.99 19.68
C PRO A 177 39.20 -9.61 19.84
N SER A 178 38.52 -10.50 20.55
CA SER A 178 37.26 -10.37 21.24
C SER A 178 37.22 -9.15 22.16
N ARG A 179 36.07 -8.45 22.24
CA ARG A 179 35.46 -8.04 23.52
C ARG A 179 34.05 -7.47 23.38
N LEU A 180 33.19 -7.97 24.26
CA LEU A 180 31.85 -7.51 24.61
C LEU A 180 31.83 -6.06 25.11
N VAL A 181 30.73 -5.33 24.87
CA VAL A 181 30.16 -4.37 25.84
C VAL A 181 28.62 -4.38 25.79
N HIS A 182 28.04 -4.29 26.98
CA HIS A 182 26.65 -4.34 27.41
C HIS A 182 25.69 -3.25 26.87
N ALA A 183 24.39 -3.58 26.98
CA ALA A 183 23.14 -2.79 26.97
C ALA A 183 23.12 -1.56 27.94
N PRO A 184 22.02 -0.79 28.21
CA PRO A 184 20.60 -0.92 27.80
C PRO A 184 19.80 0.41 27.53
N ALA A 185 18.51 0.22 27.20
CA ALA A 185 17.32 1.02 27.56
C ALA A 185 17.10 2.45 27.00
N SER A 186 15.92 2.67 26.42
CA SER A 186 14.96 3.64 26.99
C SER A 186 13.58 3.52 26.34
N VAL A 187 12.58 3.44 27.22
CA VAL A 187 11.16 3.65 27.01
C VAL A 187 10.91 5.16 26.88
N VAL A 188 10.11 5.58 25.90
CA VAL A 188 9.47 6.90 25.89
C VAL A 188 7.98 6.72 25.61
N VAL A 189 7.18 7.33 26.48
CA VAL A 189 5.71 7.32 26.52
C VAL A 189 5.20 8.70 26.07
N ALA A 190 4.05 8.69 25.39
CA ALA A 190 3.07 9.77 25.14
C ALA A 190 3.37 10.78 23.98
N PRO A 191 2.34 11.48 23.42
CA PRO A 191 0.94 11.57 23.84
C PRO A 191 -0.14 11.26 22.77
N SER A 192 -1.35 11.03 23.28
CA SER A 192 -2.64 11.02 22.59
C SER A 192 -2.84 12.24 21.69
N THR A 193 -3.25 12.01 20.45
CA THR A 193 -3.84 13.03 19.60
C THR A 193 -5.17 12.53 19.02
N THR A 194 -6.17 13.35 19.26
CA THR A 194 -7.56 13.31 18.81
C THR A 194 -7.65 12.97 17.31
N SER A 195 -8.39 11.91 16.97
CA SER A 195 -8.61 11.52 15.58
C SER A 195 -9.61 12.45 14.89
N TRP A 196 -9.42 12.61 13.59
CA TRP A 196 -10.17 13.49 12.69
C TRP A 196 -11.64 13.02 12.47
N PHE A 197 -12.02 11.84 13.00
CA PHE A 197 -13.34 11.25 12.83
C PHE A 197 -14.48 12.04 13.51
N ASP A 198 -14.19 12.90 14.49
CA ASP A 198 -15.22 13.69 15.17
C ASP A 198 -15.76 14.88 14.34
N GLN A 199 -15.18 15.21 13.18
CA GLN A 199 -15.58 16.40 12.41
C GLN A 199 -16.64 16.20 11.32
N LEU A 200 -17.10 14.97 11.03
CA LEU A 200 -18.08 14.75 9.96
C LEU A 200 -19.47 14.26 10.40
N ALA A 201 -19.71 14.03 11.70
CA ALA A 201 -21.00 13.57 12.22
C ALA A 201 -22.04 14.69 12.47
N MET A 202 -21.92 15.85 11.81
CA MET A 202 -22.80 17.00 12.09
C MET A 202 -23.28 17.76 10.85
N THR A 203 -23.69 17.09 9.76
CA THR A 203 -24.60 17.78 8.79
C THR A 203 -25.38 16.87 7.85
N THR A 204 -26.33 16.06 8.34
CA THR A 204 -27.55 15.75 7.55
C THR A 204 -28.70 15.24 8.42
N ARG A 205 -29.47 16.18 8.98
CA ARG A 205 -30.91 15.95 9.25
C ARG A 205 -31.65 16.98 8.41
N TYR A 206 -32.17 16.58 7.26
CA TYR A 206 -33.33 17.18 6.58
C TYR A 206 -33.67 16.35 5.36
N ALA A 207 -34.66 15.45 5.51
CA ALA A 207 -35.72 15.11 4.56
C ALA A 207 -36.57 14.01 5.19
#